data_AF-A0A9Q3FMZ1-F1
#
_entry.id   AF-A0A9Q3FMZ1-F1
#
_cell.length_a   1.000
_cell.length_b   1.000
_cell.length_c   1.000
_cell.angle_alpha   90.00
_cell.angle_beta   90.00
_cell.angle_gamma   90.00
#
_symmetry.space_group_name_H-M   'P 1'
#
loop_
_entity.id
_entity.type
_entity.pdbx_description
1 polymer ?
#
loop_
_entity_poly.entity_id
_entity_poly.type
_entity_poly.pdbx_seq_one_letter_code
_entity_poly.pdbx_strand_id
1 'polypeptide(L)'
;MLDKVKHHAKQSPKKLKDSYVGPSVIIALHGTNAVQVELSGELENKHPTFPVSLIKPYQPADKELFPLRNPTTLTVPPVEQNEDRKIKKVIEERRLGGKN
;
A
#
# COMPACT_ATOMS: atom_id res chain seq x y z
N MET A 1 16.58 30.64 -36.05
CA MET A 1 16.51 29.20 -35.68
C MET A 1 16.21 29.14 -34.20
N LEU A 2 15.07 28.58 -33.81
CA LEU A 2 14.61 28.52 -32.41
C LEU A 2 14.78 27.08 -31.94
N ASP A 3 15.76 26.82 -31.07
CA ASP A 3 15.99 25.50 -30.52
C ASP A 3 14.83 25.06 -29.62
N LYS A 4 14.21 23.94 -29.99
CA LYS A 4 13.08 23.34 -29.29
C LYS A 4 13.64 22.60 -28.06
N VAL A 5 13.69 23.27 -26.91
CA VAL A 5 14.08 22.65 -25.64
C VAL A 5 13.03 21.61 -25.26
N LYS A 6 13.42 20.33 -25.34
CA LYS A 6 12.57 19.19 -24.99
C LYS A 6 12.56 19.06 -23.46
N HIS A 7 11.56 19.67 -22.81
CA HIS A 7 11.29 19.44 -21.39
C HIS A 7 10.94 17.97 -21.19
N HIS A 8 11.86 17.22 -20.57
CA HIS A 8 11.54 15.90 -20.06
C HIS A 8 10.61 16.13 -18.87
N ALA A 9 9.38 15.64 -18.95
CA ALA A 9 8.46 15.65 -17.83
C ALA A 9 9.11 14.86 -16.69
N LYS A 10 9.73 15.58 -15.74
CA LYS A 10 10.19 15.00 -14.49
C LYS A 10 8.94 14.39 -13.85
N GLN A 11 8.85 13.06 -13.85
CA GLN A 11 7.78 12.36 -13.15
C GLN A 11 7.70 12.95 -11.73
N SER A 12 6.59 13.59 -11.42
CA SER A 12 6.31 14.12 -10.09
C SER A 12 6.58 13.00 -9.08
N PRO A 13 7.29 13.24 -7.97
CA PRO A 13 7.57 12.20 -7.00
C PRO A 13 6.24 11.60 -6.56
N LYS A 14 6.03 10.32 -6.90
CA LYS A 14 4.85 9.56 -6.49
C LYS A 14 4.81 9.65 -4.98
N LYS A 15 3.78 10.31 -4.43
CA LYS A 15 3.67 10.52 -2.97
C LYS A 15 3.88 9.18 -2.27
N LEU A 16 4.71 9.19 -1.23
CA LEU A 16 4.95 8.00 -0.43
C LEU A 16 3.62 7.51 0.13
N LYS A 17 3.38 6.21 0.03
CA LYS A 17 2.21 5.58 0.65
C LYS A 17 2.38 5.64 2.16
N ASP A 18 1.27 5.72 2.87
CA ASP A 18 1.27 5.60 4.32
C ASP A 18 1.89 4.24 4.72
N SER A 19 2.74 4.28 5.75
CA SER A 19 3.42 3.07 6.24
C SER A 19 2.49 2.14 7.02
N TYR A 20 1.34 2.63 7.47
CA TYR A 20 0.35 1.91 8.26
C TYR A 20 -1.04 2.07 7.64
N VAL A 21 -1.85 1.03 7.76
CA VAL A 21 -3.22 1.03 7.25
C VAL A 21 -4.18 1.12 8.42
N GLY A 22 -4.79 2.29 8.57
CA GLY A 22 -5.98 2.54 9.40
C GLY A 22 -5.88 2.18 10.89
N PRO A 23 -6.84 2.67 11.70
CA PRO A 23 -7.15 2.04 12.96
C PRO A 23 -7.94 0.75 12.70
N SER A 24 -7.48 -0.37 13.26
CA SER A 24 -8.19 -1.65 13.24
C SER A 24 -8.60 -2.05 14.65
N VAL A 25 -9.73 -2.72 14.78
CA VAL A 25 -10.20 -3.26 16.06
C VAL A 25 -9.43 -4.55 16.36
N ILE A 26 -8.95 -4.68 17.59
CA ILE A 26 -8.33 -5.91 18.08
C ILE A 26 -9.45 -6.87 18.53
N ILE A 27 -9.48 -8.05 17.93
CA ILE A 27 -10.46 -9.10 18.25
C ILE A 27 -9.93 -10.01 19.35
N ALA A 28 -8.67 -10.44 19.24
CA ALA A 28 -8.06 -11.39 20.17
C ALA A 28 -6.55 -11.21 20.27
N LEU A 29 -6.00 -11.59 21.42
CA LEU A 29 -4.55 -11.67 21.65
C LEU A 29 -4.14 -13.15 21.69
N HIS A 30 -3.24 -13.53 20.80
CA HIS A 30 -2.69 -14.88 20.72
C HIS A 30 -1.35 -14.92 21.46
N GLY A 31 -1.41 -15.32 22.74
CA GLY A 31 -0.25 -15.32 23.63
C GLY A 31 0.26 -13.90 23.89
N THR A 32 1.58 -13.69 23.84
CA THR A 32 2.20 -12.38 24.06
C THR A 32 2.63 -11.67 22.79
N ASN A 33 2.68 -12.38 21.66
CA ASN A 33 3.42 -11.95 20.48
C ASN A 33 2.56 -11.70 19.24
N ALA A 34 1.29 -12.10 19.26
CA ALA A 34 0.43 -11.99 18.08
C ALA A 34 -0.96 -11.47 18.45
N VAL A 35 -1.55 -10.67 17.56
CA VAL A 35 -2.85 -10.04 17.72
C VAL A 35 -3.67 -10.32 16.48
N GLN A 36 -4.93 -10.68 16.67
CA GLN A 36 -5.91 -10.79 15.61
C GLN A 36 -6.69 -9.48 15.51
N VAL A 37 -6.75 -8.91 14.31
CA VAL A 37 -7.47 -7.67 14.03
C VAL A 37 -8.60 -7.89 13.03
N GLU A 38 -9.60 -7.02 13.10
CA GLU A 38 -10.66 -6.92 12.11
C GLU A 38 -10.13 -6.21 10.86
N LEU A 39 -10.27 -6.88 9.70
CA LEU A 39 -9.87 -6.35 8.40
C LEU A 39 -11.12 -6.09 7.55
N SER A 40 -11.12 -4.98 6.81
CA SER A 40 -12.25 -4.56 5.98
C SER A 40 -11.78 -4.08 4.60
N GLY A 41 -12.67 -4.08 3.61
CA GLY A 41 -12.41 -3.65 2.25
C GLY A 41 -11.33 -4.50 1.55
N GLU A 42 -10.30 -3.85 1.01
CA GLU A 42 -9.23 -4.52 0.26
C GLU A 42 -8.41 -5.51 1.10
N LEU A 43 -8.51 -5.44 2.43
CA LEU A 43 -7.76 -6.29 3.36
C LEU A 43 -8.54 -7.51 3.86
N GLU A 44 -9.83 -7.66 3.55
CA GLU A 44 -10.67 -8.78 4.03
C GLU A 44 -10.09 -10.16 3.66
N ASN A 45 -9.43 -10.25 2.49
CA ASN A 45 -8.83 -11.48 2.01
C ASN A 45 -7.41 -11.75 2.56
N LYS A 46 -6.93 -10.94 3.52
CA LYS A 46 -5.62 -11.12 4.15
C LYS A 46 -5.74 -11.85 5.49
N HIS A 47 -4.63 -12.43 5.93
CA HIS A 47 -4.58 -13.10 7.22
C HIS A 47 -4.80 -12.08 8.35
N PRO A 48 -5.77 -12.29 9.27
CA PRO A 48 -6.13 -11.29 10.27
C PRO A 48 -5.18 -11.24 11.48
N THR A 49 -4.31 -12.23 11.65
CA THR A 49 -3.35 -12.27 12.78
C THR A 49 -2.00 -11.72 12.37
N PHE A 50 -1.48 -10.76 13.15
CA PHE A 50 -0.21 -10.09 12.94
C PHE A 50 0.66 -10.14 14.21
N PRO A 51 1.99 -10.15 14.08
CA PRO A 51 2.89 -9.99 15.22
C PRO A 51 2.79 -8.58 15.81
N VAL A 52 2.92 -8.47 17.14
CA VAL A 52 2.83 -7.20 17.89
C VAL A 52 3.84 -6.15 17.43
N SER A 53 4.98 -6.56 16.86
CA SER A 53 6.02 -5.67 16.33
C SER A 53 5.57 -4.86 15.11
N LEU A 54 4.56 -5.35 14.37
CA LEU A 54 4.01 -4.68 13.19
C LEU A 54 2.82 -3.78 13.54
N ILE A 55 2.41 -3.74 14.80
CA ILE A 55 1.24 -2.99 15.26
C ILE A 55 1.70 -1.73 15.98
N LYS A 56 0.96 -0.64 15.78
CA LYS A 56 1.15 0.61 16.51
C LYS A 56 -0.16 1.01 17.19
N PRO A 57 -0.13 1.43 18.47
CA PRO A 57 -1.29 2.01 19.12
C PRO A 57 -1.78 3.23 18.34
N TYR A 58 -3.09 3.27 18.06
CA TYR A 58 -3.70 4.41 17.40
C TYR A 58 -3.77 5.60 18.35
N GLN A 59 -3.25 6.75 17.91
CA GLN A 59 -3.36 8.02 18.63
C GLN A 59 -4.31 8.95 17.87
N PRO A 60 -5.46 9.32 18.45
CA PRO A 60 -6.36 10.27 17.80
C PRO A 60 -5.65 11.63 17.66
N ALA A 61 -5.92 12.32 16.55
CA ALA A 61 -5.40 13.66 16.36
C ALA A 61 -6.05 14.64 17.35
N ASP A 62 -5.23 15.33 18.13
CA ASP A 62 -5.69 16.37 19.05
C ASP A 62 -6.16 17.61 18.27
N LYS A 63 -7.42 17.99 18.50
CA LYS A 63 -8.06 19.13 17.83
C LYS A 63 -7.60 20.47 18.38
N GLU A 64 -7.19 20.53 19.64
CA GLU A 64 -6.73 21.76 20.28
C GLU A 64 -5.31 22.11 19.80
N LEU A 65 -4.44 21.11 19.69
CA LEU A 65 -3.09 21.28 19.19
C LEU A 65 -3.02 21.51 17.67
N PHE A 66 -3.98 20.95 16.90
CA PHE A 66 -3.96 21.00 15.43
C PHE A 66 -5.31 21.44 14.84
N PRO A 67 -5.75 22.69 15.07
CA PRO A 67 -7.08 23.16 14.66
C PRO A 67 -7.28 23.22 13.14
N LEU A 68 -6.21 23.31 12.34
CA LEU A 68 -6.27 23.39 10.88
C LEU A 68 -6.21 22.02 10.18
N ARG A 69 -6.13 20.92 10.94
CA ARG A 69 -6.02 19.57 10.36
C ARG A 69 -7.39 19.06 9.91
N ASN A 70 -7.72 19.30 8.65
CA ASN A 70 -8.91 18.72 8.02
C ASN A 70 -8.70 17.22 7.73
N PRO A 71 -9.70 16.35 7.95
CA PRO A 71 -9.60 14.95 7.59
C PRO A 71 -9.38 14.85 6.07
N THR A 72 -8.20 14.39 5.68
CA THR A 72 -7.86 14.23 4.25
C THR A 72 -8.69 13.08 3.70
N THR A 73 -9.62 13.38 2.81
CA THR A 73 -10.23 12.38 1.94
C THR A 73 -9.15 11.87 0.98
N LEU A 74 -8.86 10.57 1.01
CA LEU A 74 -7.92 9.93 0.08
C LEU A 74 -8.49 10.04 -1.34
N THR A 75 -8.14 11.11 -2.05
CA THR A 75 -8.49 11.24 -3.47
C THR A 75 -7.53 10.35 -4.24
N VAL A 76 -8.01 9.21 -4.72
CA VAL A 76 -7.22 8.34 -5.60
C VAL A 76 -6.90 9.17 -6.85
N PRO A 77 -5.61 9.40 -7.18
CA PRO A 77 -5.27 10.09 -8.41
C PRO A 77 -5.84 9.30 -9.60
N PRO A 78 -6.36 9.96 -10.66
CA PRO A 78 -6.85 9.27 -11.84
C PRO A 78 -5.77 8.34 -12.38
N VAL A 79 -6.03 7.03 -12.32
CA VAL A 79 -5.15 6.04 -12.95
C VAL A 79 -5.42 6.14 -14.44
N GLU A 80 -4.45 6.64 -15.21
CA GLU A 80 -4.49 6.49 -16.66
C GLU A 80 -4.60 4.99 -16.96
N GLN A 81 -5.74 4.59 -17.51
CA GLN A 81 -6.00 3.23 -17.96
C GLN A 81 -4.93 2.89 -19.00
N ASN A 82 -3.88 2.21 -18.56
CA ASN A 82 -2.89 1.70 -19.48
C ASN A 82 -3.60 0.57 -20.23
N GLU A 83 -3.86 0.80 -21.51
CA GLU A 83 -4.48 -0.15 -22.43
C GLU A 83 -3.95 -1.57 -22.19
N ASP A 84 -4.88 -2.52 -22.18
CA ASP A 84 -4.67 -3.93 -21.87
C ASP A 84 -3.38 -4.47 -22.50
N ARG A 85 -2.31 -4.55 -21.71
CA ARG A 85 -1.10 -5.26 -22.11
C ARG A 85 -1.43 -6.74 -22.12
N LYS A 86 -1.87 -7.23 -23.27
CA LYS A 86 -2.15 -8.64 -23.56
C LYS A 86 -0.90 -9.46 -23.25
N ILE A 87 -0.89 -10.16 -22.11
CA ILE A 87 0.21 -11.02 -21.70
C ILE A 87 0.36 -12.11 -22.75
N LYS A 88 1.41 -12.03 -23.58
CA LYS A 88 1.77 -13.12 -24.47
C LYS A 88 2.44 -14.20 -23.63
N LYS A 89 1.63 -15.20 -23.23
CA LYS A 89 1.98 -16.56 -22.80
C LYS A 89 3.30 -16.67 -22.00
N VAL A 90 3.20 -16.90 -20.70
CA VAL A 90 4.33 -17.34 -19.87
C VAL A 90 4.80 -18.69 -20.42
N ILE A 91 5.97 -18.73 -21.06
CA ILE A 91 6.62 -19.98 -21.44
C ILE A 91 7.21 -20.55 -20.16
N GLU A 92 6.57 -21.60 -19.62
CA GLU A 92 7.14 -22.42 -18.55
C GLU A 92 8.35 -23.21 -19.09
N GLU A 93 9.53 -22.60 -19.10
CA GLU A 93 10.78 -23.38 -19.18
C GLU A 93 11.24 -23.71 -17.76
N ARG A 94 10.67 -24.78 -17.21
CA ARG A 94 11.18 -25.44 -16.00
C ARG A 94 12.48 -26.16 -16.39
N ARG A 95 13.64 -25.52 -16.22
CA ARG A 95 14.95 -26.18 -16.31
C ARG A 95 15.08 -27.18 -15.16
N LEU A 96 14.80 -28.45 -15.43
CA LEU A 96 15.26 -29.55 -14.60
C LEU A 96 16.78 -29.67 -14.76
N GLY A 97 17.52 -29.08 -13.83
CA GLY A 97 18.94 -29.36 -13.66
C GLY A 97 19.12 -30.79 -13.15
N GLY A 98 19.33 -31.72 -14.07
CA GLY A 98 19.83 -33.06 -13.78
C GLY A 98 21.28 -33.16 -14.25
N LYS A 99 22.20 -33.25 -13.29
CA LYS A 99 23.61 -33.62 -13.52
C LYS A 99 23.69 -34.98 -14.21
N ASN A 100 24.63 -35.13 -15.15
CA ASN A 100 25.63 -36.20 -15.22
C ASN A 100 26.67 -35.84 -16.29
#